data_AF-A0A430LIC6-F1
#
_entry.id   AF-A0A430LIC6-F1
#
_cell.length_a   1.000
_cell.length_b   1.000
_cell.length_c   1.000
_cell.angle_alpha   90.00
_cell.angle_beta   90.00
_cell.angle_gamma   90.00
#
_symmetry.space_group_name_H-M   'P 1'
#
loop_
_entity.id
_entity.type
_entity.pdbx_description
1 polymer ?
#
loop_
_entity_poly.entity_id
_entity_poly.type
_entity_poly.pdbx_seq_one_letter_code
_entity_poly.pdbx_strand_id
1 'polypeptide(L)'
;MSFQVNDLTEDDPFFVDARSTPYVAVGEGQKVYWKDCILKIYKSTDTSKPIETLDTASDGEGLVLKGTTVWFGGKNGKVKEA
;
A
#
# COMPACT_ATOMS: atom_id res chain seq x y z
N MET A 1 14.37 -5.23 -5.26
CA MET A 1 13.44 -5.99 -4.41
C MET A 1 12.05 -5.54 -4.79
N SER A 2 11.13 -6.47 -5.05
CA SER A 2 9.72 -6.19 -5.31
C SER A 2 8.98 -6.03 -3.97
N PHE A 3 7.91 -5.25 -3.96
CA PHE A 3 7.00 -5.17 -2.82
C PHE A 3 6.21 -6.48 -2.75
N GLN A 4 6.25 -7.18 -1.62
CA GLN A 4 5.50 -8.42 -1.45
C GLN A 4 4.14 -8.12 -0.82
N VAL A 5 3.08 -8.41 -1.57
CA VAL A 5 1.70 -8.37 -1.09
C VAL A 5 1.36 -9.69 -0.39
N ASN A 6 0.84 -9.61 0.82
CA ASN A 6 0.36 -10.75 1.60
C ASN A 6 -1.11 -10.54 2.00
N ASP A 7 -1.77 -11.63 2.36
CA ASP A 7 -3.14 -11.60 2.87
C ASP A 7 -3.21 -10.77 4.15
N LEU A 8 -4.27 -9.96 4.26
CA LEU A 8 -4.50 -9.10 5.41
C LEU A 8 -4.77 -9.94 6.66
N THR A 9 -3.98 -9.72 7.71
CA THR A 9 -4.15 -10.43 9.00
C THR A 9 -5.02 -9.67 10.00
N GLU A 10 -5.17 -8.36 9.80
CA GLU A 10 -5.91 -7.46 10.69
C GLU A 10 -7.39 -7.31 10.30
N ASP A 11 -8.23 -6.95 11.26
CA ASP A 11 -9.68 -6.82 11.07
C ASP A 11 -10.16 -5.35 10.99
N ASP A 12 -11.46 -5.15 10.77
CA ASP A 12 -12.05 -3.81 10.58
C ASP A 12 -11.77 -2.81 11.72
N PRO A 13 -11.85 -3.20 13.01
CA PRO A 13 -11.41 -2.37 14.13
C PRO A 13 -9.99 -1.82 14.02
N PHE A 14 -9.05 -2.53 13.39
CA PHE A 14 -7.69 -2.04 13.19
C PHE A 14 -7.65 -0.77 12.31
N PHE A 15 -8.63 -0.57 11.42
CA PHE A 15 -8.68 0.52 10.45
C PHE A 15 -9.64 1.67 10.84
N VAL A 16 -10.01 1.80 12.12
CA VAL A 16 -10.91 2.89 12.57
C VAL A 16 -10.26 4.27 12.50
N ASP A 17 -8.94 4.32 12.66
CA ASP A 17 -8.07 5.50 12.64
C ASP A 17 -7.16 5.53 11.39
N ALA A 18 -7.39 4.63 10.44
CA ALA A 18 -6.61 4.55 9.22
C ALA A 18 -6.79 5.77 8.33
N ARG A 19 -5.74 6.07 7.53
CA ARG A 19 -5.79 7.12 6.50
C ARG A 19 -6.71 6.67 5.36
N SER A 20 -7.40 7.60 4.74
CA SER A 20 -8.16 7.33 3.51
C SER A 20 -7.28 7.47 2.27
N THR A 21 -7.64 6.77 1.20
CA THR A 21 -7.05 6.96 -0.13
C THR A 21 -7.48 8.28 -0.78
N PRO A 22 -6.67 8.85 -1.70
CA PRO A 22 -5.36 8.36 -2.14
C PRO A 22 -4.28 8.61 -1.09
N TYR A 23 -3.35 7.66 -0.96
CA TYR A 23 -2.22 7.76 -0.04
C TYR A 23 -0.94 7.22 -0.69
N VAL A 24 0.22 7.76 -0.31
CA VAL A 24 1.53 7.31 -0.81
C VAL A 24 2.42 6.96 0.38
N ALA A 25 2.86 5.71 0.42
CA ALA A 25 3.90 5.25 1.34
C ALA A 25 5.26 5.26 0.63
N VAL A 26 6.21 6.03 1.17
CA VAL A 26 7.62 5.96 0.76
C VAL A 26 8.31 4.94 1.64
N GLY A 27 9.00 3.98 1.04
CA GLY A 27 9.61 2.89 1.77
C GLY A 27 10.76 3.33 2.65
N GLU A 28 10.61 3.10 3.93
CA GLU A 28 11.63 3.26 4.96
C GLU A 28 11.88 1.95 5.73
N GLY A 29 11.13 0.88 5.41
CA GLY A 29 11.12 -0.40 6.11
C GLY A 29 9.91 -0.59 7.02
N GLN A 30 8.86 0.22 6.88
CA GLN A 30 7.61 0.13 7.63
C GLN A 30 6.65 -0.89 7.02
N LYS A 31 5.80 -1.48 7.87
CA LYS A 31 4.72 -2.36 7.42
C LYS A 31 3.49 -1.51 7.12
N VAL A 32 2.84 -1.78 6.00
CA VAL A 32 1.63 -1.09 5.57
C VAL A 32 0.52 -2.11 5.37
N TYR A 33 -0.66 -1.75 5.85
CA TYR A 33 -1.89 -2.51 5.77
C TYR A 33 -2.89 -1.70 4.97
N TRP A 34 -3.68 -2.34 4.11
CA TRP A 34 -4.68 -1.67 3.30
C TRP A 34 -5.96 -2.48 3.16
N LYS A 35 -7.06 -1.76 2.91
CA LYS A 35 -8.39 -2.32 2.70
C LYS A 35 -9.10 -1.57 1.56
N ASP A 36 -9.76 -2.29 0.65
CA ASP A 36 -10.45 -1.76 -0.54
C ASP A 36 -9.56 -0.84 -1.38
N CYS A 37 -8.28 -1.22 -1.55
CA CYS A 37 -7.28 -0.40 -2.24
C CYS A 37 -6.84 -1.01 -3.57
N ILE A 38 -6.65 -0.13 -4.57
CA ILE A 38 -5.80 -0.42 -5.73
C ILE A 38 -4.38 0.04 -5.42
N LEU A 39 -3.38 -0.68 -5.93
CA LEU A 39 -1.98 -0.36 -5.67
C LEU A 39 -1.22 -0.06 -6.95
N LYS A 40 -0.31 0.90 -6.87
CA LYS A 40 0.74 1.12 -7.87
C LYS A 40 2.08 1.18 -7.16
N ILE A 41 2.99 0.30 -7.54
CA ILE A 41 4.30 0.15 -6.93
C ILE A 41 5.32 0.75 -7.87
N TYR A 42 6.21 1.59 -7.34
CA TYR A 42 7.24 2.32 -8.08
C TYR A 42 8.60 2.07 -7.45
N LYS A 43 9.66 2.29 -8.23
CA LYS A 43 10.99 2.51 -7.66
C LYS A 43 11.03 3.93 -7.11
N SER A 44 11.53 4.16 -5.91
CA SER A 44 11.58 5.52 -5.35
C SER A 44 12.45 6.48 -6.17
N THR A 45 13.42 5.95 -6.92
CA THR A 45 14.28 6.74 -7.82
C THR A 45 13.60 7.11 -9.15
N ASP A 46 12.49 6.45 -9.50
CA ASP A 46 11.73 6.70 -10.73
C ASP A 46 10.25 6.37 -10.52
N THR A 47 9.46 7.41 -10.25
CA THR A 47 8.01 7.31 -10.09
C THR A 47 7.24 7.63 -11.38
N SER A 48 7.92 7.74 -12.53
CA SER A 48 7.26 8.05 -13.81
C SER A 48 6.42 6.87 -14.32
N LYS A 49 6.83 5.64 -14.00
CA LYS A 49 6.14 4.41 -14.40
C LYS A 49 6.10 3.41 -13.23
N PRO A 50 4.92 2.82 -12.93
CA PRO A 50 4.86 1.76 -11.95
C PRO A 50 5.60 0.53 -12.47
N ILE A 51 6.33 -0.13 -11.58
CA ILE A 51 6.92 -1.44 -11.84
C ILE A 51 5.88 -2.55 -11.73
N GLU A 52 4.81 -2.31 -10.97
CA GLU A 52 3.71 -3.24 -10.77
C GLU A 52 2.44 -2.46 -10.40
N THR A 53 1.30 -2.95 -10.88
CA THR A 53 -0.01 -2.36 -10.62
C THR A 53 -1.00 -3.46 -10.26
N LEU A 54 -1.72 -3.27 -9.16
CA LEU A 54 -2.89 -4.04 -8.78
C LEU A 54 -4.13 -3.18 -8.98
N ASP A 55 -4.73 -3.27 -10.17
CA ASP A 55 -5.88 -2.44 -10.57
C ASP A 55 -7.23 -2.91 -10.01
N THR A 56 -7.27 -4.10 -9.39
CA THR A 56 -8.45 -4.60 -8.68
C THR A 56 -8.32 -4.24 -7.21
N ALA A 57 -9.37 -3.62 -6.65
CA ALA A 57 -9.39 -3.29 -5.24
C ALA A 57 -9.26 -4.57 -4.40
N SER A 58 -8.29 -4.57 -3.50
CA SER A 58 -8.01 -5.70 -2.63
C SER A 58 -7.63 -5.23 -1.23
N ASP A 59 -7.64 -6.19 -0.32
CA ASP A 59 -7.16 -6.05 1.04
C ASP A 59 -5.81 -6.75 1.14
N GLY A 60 -4.92 -6.25 2.00
CA GLY A 60 -3.63 -6.90 2.17
C GLY A 60 -2.67 -6.16 3.09
N GLU A 61 -1.50 -6.74 3.24
CA GLU A 61 -0.40 -6.17 4.00
C GLU A 61 0.96 -6.44 3.34
N GLY A 62 1.92 -5.56 3.59
CA GLY A 62 3.24 -5.66 2.98
C GLY A 62 4.26 -4.75 3.62
N LEU A 63 5.53 -5.14 3.50
CA LEU A 63 6.67 -4.37 3.99
C LEU A 63 7.16 -3.42 2.89
N VAL A 64 7.09 -2.11 3.11
CA VAL A 64 7.57 -1.12 2.14
C VAL A 64 9.04 -0.83 2.42
N LEU A 65 9.93 -1.53 1.73
CA LEU A 65 11.37 -1.39 1.87
C LEU A 65 11.91 -0.12 1.23
N LYS A 66 13.07 0.35 1.71
CA LYS A 66 13.81 1.46 1.10
C LYS A 66 14.03 1.27 -0.39
N GLY A 67 13.71 2.31 -1.16
CA GLY A 67 13.79 2.29 -2.63
C GLY A 67 12.50 1.85 -3.32
N THR A 68 11.42 1.57 -2.57
CA THR A 68 10.09 1.31 -3.08
C THR A 68 9.14 2.44 -2.66
N THR A 69 8.29 2.89 -3.58
CA THR A 69 7.18 3.80 -3.27
C THR A 69 5.88 3.13 -3.68
N VAL A 70 4.90 3.09 -2.79
CA VAL A 70 3.60 2.47 -3.05
C VAL A 70 2.52 3.54 -2.99
N TRP A 71 1.78 3.69 -4.09
CA TRP A 71 0.59 4.52 -4.14
C TRP A 71 -0.63 3.63 -3.92
N PHE A 72 -1.50 4.06 -3.02
CA PHE A 72 -2.77 3.42 -2.69
C PHE A 72 -3.90 4.31 -3.19
N GLY A 73 -4.80 3.74 -3.98
CA GLY A 73 -6.01 4.38 -4.47
C GLY A 73 -7.24 3.54 -4.18
N GLY A 74 -8.40 3.95 -4.72
CA GLY A 74 -9.68 3.29 -4.45
C GLY A 74 -10.65 4.27 -3.79
N LYS A 75 -11.96 4.10 -4.01
CA LYS A 75 -12.97 5.08 -3.57
C LYS A 75 -13.18 5.06 -2.06
N ASN A 76 -13.07 3.89 -1.43
CA ASN A 76 -13.24 3.71 0.03
C ASN A 76 -11.98 3.13 0.68
N GLY A 77 -10.83 3.28 0.01
CA GLY A 77 -9.59 2.68 0.43
C GLY A 77 -9.14 3.21 1.79
N LYS A 78 -8.66 2.30 2.63
CA LYS A 78 -8.04 2.61 3.92
C LYS A 78 -6.61 2.12 3.94
N VAL A 79 -5.72 2.91 4.55
CA VAL A 79 -4.30 2.59 4.67
C VAL A 79 -3.82 2.90 6.09
N LYS A 80 -3.12 1.96 6.69
CA LYS A 80 -2.51 2.11 8.02
C LYS A 80 -1.06 1.65 7.98
N GLU A 81 -0.19 2.46 8.56
CA GLU A 81 1.23 2.16 8.71
C GLU A 81 1.49 1.74 10.17
N ALA A 82 2.37 0.76 10.37
CA ALA A 82 2.81 0.30 11.69
C ALA A 82 4.31 0.52 11.88
#